data_AF-A0A930ERC4-F1
#
_entry.id   AF-A0A930ERC4-F1
#
_cell.length_a   1.000
_cell.length_b   1.000
_cell.length_c   1.000
_cell.angle_alpha   90.00
_cell.angle_beta   90.00
_cell.angle_gamma   90.00
#
_symmetry.space_group_name_H-M   'P 1'
#
loop_
_entity.id
_entity.type
_entity.pdbx_description
1 polymer ?
#
loop_
_entity_poly.entity_id
_entity_poly.type
_entity_poly.pdbx_seq_one_letter_code
_entity_poly.pdbx_strand_id
1 'polypeptide(L)'
;MGGRGAKIAIGSAGGLNKELIKRANNQSSAYEMGDSINREYENNIKEIRELNISDTEKQNAIKELTNLSNDALKAQVQAPNPYTTGRAKLDIGKIREKSNIALEKRKAVKNYMEKVRKQSATNKKANEQKELLTAMQMALKDKKLEFTINGKTWKRNSLRSKSFYNE
;
A
#
# COMPACT_ATOMS: atom_id res chain seq x y z
N MET A 1 -10.60 8.22 36.27
CA MET A 1 -10.99 7.87 34.89
C MET A 1 -9.84 8.25 33.97
N GLY A 2 -9.36 7.32 33.15
CA GLY A 2 -8.22 7.56 32.26
C GLY A 2 -8.04 6.34 31.37
N GLY A 3 -8.97 6.20 30.41
CA GLY A 3 -8.98 5.11 29.44
C GLY A 3 -7.68 5.10 28.67
N ARG A 4 -6.80 4.15 29.02
CA ARG A 4 -5.68 3.75 28.17
C ARG A 4 -6.29 3.16 26.92
N GLY A 5 -6.43 4.00 25.89
CA GLY A 5 -6.71 3.57 24.54
C GLY A 5 -5.79 2.41 24.23
N ALA A 6 -6.39 1.26 23.93
CA ALA A 6 -5.68 0.06 23.56
C ALA A 6 -4.72 0.43 22.42
N LYS A 7 -3.45 0.59 22.75
CA LYS A 7 -2.37 0.50 21.77
C LYS A 7 -2.48 -0.92 21.27
N ILE A 8 -3.12 -1.09 20.12
CA ILE A 8 -3.06 -2.34 19.36
C ILE A 8 -1.58 -2.68 19.28
N ALA A 9 -1.21 -3.70 20.04
CA ALA A 9 0.16 -4.18 20.12
C ALA A 9 0.61 -4.47 18.70
N ILE A 10 1.87 -4.13 18.41
CA ILE A 10 2.55 -4.37 17.15
C ILE A 10 2.58 -5.90 16.94
N GLY A 11 1.50 -6.42 16.36
CA GLY A 11 1.39 -7.81 15.93
C GLY A 11 2.17 -7.97 14.64
N SER A 12 3.46 -8.25 14.76
CA SER A 12 4.18 -9.19 13.88
C SER A 12 4.06 -8.98 12.36
N ALA A 13 4.25 -7.76 11.86
CA ALA A 13 5.06 -7.63 10.65
C ALA A 13 6.48 -7.41 11.15
N GLY A 14 7.22 -8.50 11.36
CA GLY A 14 8.64 -8.40 11.72
C GLY A 14 9.29 -7.45 10.73
N GLY A 15 9.86 -6.35 11.24
CA GLY A 15 10.48 -5.33 10.38
C GLY A 15 11.52 -5.96 9.46
N LEU A 16 11.93 -5.22 8.42
CA LEU A 16 12.95 -5.71 7.50
C LEU A 16 14.23 -6.10 8.26
N ASN A 17 14.95 -7.08 7.72
CA ASN A 17 16.16 -7.57 8.35
C ASN A 17 17.23 -6.46 8.40
N LYS A 18 17.52 -5.97 9.61
CA LYS A 18 18.50 -4.89 9.87
C LYS A 18 19.89 -5.18 9.32
N GLU A 19 20.32 -6.45 9.36
CA GLU A 19 21.60 -6.86 8.81
C GLU A 19 21.60 -6.80 7.27
N LEU A 20 20.48 -7.13 6.63
CA LEU A 20 20.33 -6.95 5.18
C LEU A 20 20.32 -5.48 4.77
N ILE A 21 19.69 -4.60 5.57
CA ILE A 21 19.72 -3.15 5.36
C ILE A 21 21.16 -2.64 5.38
N LYS A 22 21.91 -2.96 6.45
CA LYS A 22 23.32 -2.55 6.60
C LYS A 22 24.18 -3.05 5.43
N ARG A 23 24.01 -4.32 5.04
CA ARG A 23 24.74 -4.89 3.90
C ARG A 23 24.37 -4.21 2.58
N ALA A 24 23.10 -3.92 2.35
CA ALA A 24 22.64 -3.24 1.14
C ALA A 24 23.22 -1.81 1.04
N ASN A 25 23.33 -1.10 2.17
CA ASN A 25 24.00 0.19 2.22
C ASN A 25 25.48 0.09 1.84
N ASN A 26 26.19 -0.91 2.35
CA ASN A 26 27.62 -1.10 2.10
C ASN A 26 27.94 -1.50 0.64
N GLN A 27 26.99 -2.12 -0.06
CA GLN A 27 27.17 -2.62 -1.43
C GLN A 27 26.72 -1.63 -2.49
N SER A 28 26.08 -0.52 -2.12
CA SER A 28 25.60 0.46 -3.08
C SER A 28 26.64 1.55 -3.35
N SER A 29 26.81 1.93 -4.61
CA SER A 29 27.57 3.12 -5.00
C SER A 29 26.83 4.42 -4.66
N ALA A 30 25.50 4.37 -4.63
CA ALA A 30 24.65 5.40 -4.06
C ALA A 30 24.46 5.08 -2.56
N TYR A 31 25.09 5.85 -1.68
CA TYR A 31 24.97 5.70 -0.23
C TYR A 31 23.50 5.49 0.21
N GLU A 32 23.26 4.61 1.18
CA GLU A 32 21.97 4.42 1.89
C GLU A 32 20.81 3.72 1.13
N MET A 33 21.13 2.87 0.14
CA MET A 33 20.10 2.17 -0.64
C MET A 33 19.22 1.21 0.19
N GLY A 34 19.79 0.57 1.22
CA GLY A 34 19.06 -0.25 2.18
C GLY A 34 18.10 0.57 3.03
N ASP A 35 18.52 1.73 3.52
CA ASP A 35 17.66 2.64 4.29
C ASP A 35 16.56 3.25 3.42
N SER A 36 16.84 3.50 2.14
CA SER A 36 15.83 3.89 1.17
C SER A 36 14.74 2.82 1.00
N ILE A 37 15.11 1.53 0.92
CA ILE A 37 14.12 0.42 0.87
C ILE A 37 13.33 0.36 2.18
N ASN A 38 14.00 0.53 3.33
CA ASN A 38 13.31 0.49 4.62
C ASN A 38 12.30 1.62 4.78
N ARG A 39 12.65 2.85 4.38
CA ARG A 39 11.72 3.99 4.39
C ARG A 39 10.52 3.76 3.47
N GLU A 40 10.74 3.22 2.27
CA GLU A 40 9.67 2.87 1.34
C GLU A 40 8.73 1.82 1.96
N TYR A 41 9.29 0.79 2.58
CA TYR A 41 8.52 -0.24 3.29
C TYR A 41 7.68 0.33 4.44
N GLU A 42 8.27 1.15 5.32
CA GLU A 42 7.55 1.75 6.45
C GLU A 42 6.41 2.65 6.00
N ASN A 43 6.62 3.45 4.95
CA ASN A 43 5.57 4.29 4.37
C ASN A 43 4.45 3.45 3.75
N ASN A 44 4.79 2.40 3.01
CA ASN A 44 3.81 1.49 2.42
C ASN A 44 2.99 0.74 3.49
N ILE A 45 3.58 0.38 4.63
CA ILE A 45 2.83 -0.19 5.75
C ILE A 45 1.82 0.80 6.32
N LYS A 46 2.22 2.06 6.53
CA LYS A 46 1.31 3.11 7.01
C LYS A 46 0.15 3.26 6.04
N GLU A 47 0.45 3.32 4.75
CA GLU A 47 -0.57 3.41 3.71
C GLU A 47 -1.53 2.22 3.74
N ILE A 48 -1.05 0.98 3.74
CA ILE A 48 -1.91 -0.23 3.76
C ILE A 48 -2.90 -0.20 4.93
N ARG A 49 -2.48 0.31 6.10
CA ARG A 49 -3.34 0.41 7.28
C ARG A 49 -4.52 1.37 7.08
N GLU A 50 -4.34 2.40 6.25
CA GLU A 50 -5.35 3.42 5.94
C GLU A 50 -6.24 3.04 4.75
N LEU A 51 -5.91 1.99 4.00
CA LEU A 51 -6.69 1.56 2.84
C LEU A 51 -8.05 0.95 3.22
N ASN A 52 -9.01 1.10 2.30
CA ASN A 52 -10.38 0.57 2.37
C ASN A 52 -10.43 -0.91 1.95
N ILE A 53 -9.66 -1.75 2.63
CA ILE A 53 -9.66 -3.20 2.49
C ILE A 53 -9.90 -3.82 3.87
N SER A 54 -10.34 -5.07 3.92
CA SER A 54 -10.58 -5.78 5.18
C SER A 54 -9.29 -5.96 5.99
N ASP A 55 -9.40 -6.15 7.30
CA ASP A 55 -8.22 -6.35 8.15
C ASP A 55 -7.40 -7.58 7.74
N THR A 56 -8.07 -8.66 7.32
CA THR A 56 -7.40 -9.85 6.78
C THR A 56 -6.62 -9.52 5.51
N GLU A 57 -7.18 -8.72 4.59
CA GLU A 57 -6.48 -8.25 3.40
C GLU A 57 -5.30 -7.34 3.75
N LYS A 58 -5.42 -6.47 4.77
CA LYS A 58 -4.31 -5.65 5.26
C LYS A 58 -3.17 -6.51 5.78
N GLN A 59 -3.46 -7.52 6.60
CA GLN A 59 -2.44 -8.43 7.14
C GLN A 59 -1.73 -9.20 6.03
N ASN A 60 -2.49 -9.74 5.07
CA ASN A 60 -1.93 -10.42 3.91
C ASN A 60 -1.07 -9.47 3.06
N ALA A 61 -1.52 -8.23 2.88
CA ALA A 61 -0.78 -7.23 2.11
C ALA A 61 0.53 -6.82 2.77
N ILE A 62 0.54 -6.64 4.09
CA ILE A 62 1.75 -6.34 4.84
C ILE A 62 2.73 -7.52 4.78
N LYS A 63 2.24 -8.77 4.87
CA LYS A 63 3.07 -9.97 4.76
C LYS A 63 3.76 -10.05 3.40
N GLU A 64 3.00 -9.87 2.32
CA GLU A 64 3.55 -9.93 0.96
C GLU A 64 4.51 -8.77 0.67
N LEU A 65 4.16 -7.55 1.10
CA LEU A 65 5.05 -6.40 1.03
C LEU A 65 6.38 -6.66 1.75
N THR A 66 6.34 -7.32 2.92
CA THR A 66 7.54 -7.68 3.68
C THR A 66 8.42 -8.67 2.91
N ASN A 67 7.82 -9.66 2.25
CA ASN A 67 8.56 -10.61 1.40
C ASN A 67 9.24 -9.90 0.23
N LEU A 68 8.49 -9.09 -0.52
CA LEU A 68 9.00 -8.35 -1.69
C LEU A 68 10.11 -7.37 -1.30
N SER A 69 9.97 -6.70 -0.17
CA SER A 69 10.98 -5.74 0.33
C SER A 69 12.26 -6.45 0.78
N ASN A 70 12.14 -7.62 1.43
CA ASN A 70 13.31 -8.45 1.76
C ASN A 70 14.01 -8.99 0.50
N ASP A 71 13.26 -9.36 -0.54
CA ASP A 71 13.82 -9.74 -1.83
C ASP A 71 14.58 -8.58 -2.50
N ALA A 72 14.03 -7.37 -2.45
CA ALA A 72 14.71 -6.17 -2.94
C ALA A 72 16.01 -5.90 -2.17
N LEU A 73 16.01 -6.05 -0.84
CA LEU A 73 17.23 -5.93 -0.02
C LEU A 73 18.27 -7.00 -0.41
N LYS A 74 17.86 -8.26 -0.55
CA LYS A 74 18.78 -9.35 -0.96
C LYS A 74 19.39 -9.09 -2.33
N ALA A 75 18.59 -8.65 -3.30
CA ALA A 75 19.08 -8.31 -4.63
C ALA A 75 20.04 -7.11 -4.58
N GLN A 76 19.76 -6.11 -3.74
CA GLN A 76 20.64 -4.96 -3.57
C GLN A 76 22.00 -5.34 -2.93
N VAL A 77 22.01 -6.27 -1.97
CA VAL A 77 23.26 -6.80 -1.40
C VAL A 77 24.11 -7.51 -2.48
N GLN A 78 23.49 -8.08 -3.50
CA GLN A 78 24.19 -8.78 -4.58
C GLN A 78 24.60 -7.86 -5.74
N ALA A 79 24.07 -6.64 -5.82
CA ALA A 79 24.44 -5.65 -6.82
C ALA A 79 25.79 -5.02 -6.42
N PRO A 80 26.91 -5.37 -7.07
CA PRO A 80 28.23 -4.97 -6.61
C PRO A 80 28.46 -3.48 -6.85
N ASN A 81 29.08 -2.78 -5.89
CA ASN A 81 29.59 -1.43 -6.13
C ASN A 81 30.89 -1.51 -6.98
N PRO A 82 30.90 -0.94 -8.20
CA PRO A 82 32.06 -0.98 -9.09
C PRO A 82 33.28 -0.23 -8.55
N TYR A 83 33.11 0.61 -7.52
CA TYR A 83 34.17 1.39 -6.90
C TYR A 83 34.78 0.72 -5.66
N THR A 84 34.15 -0.33 -5.11
CA THR A 84 34.71 -1.12 -3.99
C THR A 84 35.29 -2.46 -4.44
N THR A 85 34.95 -2.91 -5.66
CA THR A 85 35.54 -4.10 -6.27
C THR A 85 36.84 -3.70 -6.97
N GLY A 86 37.99 -4.12 -6.43
CA GLY A 86 39.30 -3.79 -7.00
C GLY A 86 39.42 -4.17 -8.50
N ARG A 87 40.26 -3.41 -9.23
CA ARG A 87 40.45 -3.48 -10.70
C ARG A 87 40.60 -4.90 -11.30
N ALA A 88 41.07 -5.88 -10.53
CA ALA A 88 41.32 -7.24 -11.00
C ALA A 88 40.08 -8.16 -11.11
N LYS A 89 38.88 -7.73 -10.67
CA LYS A 89 37.63 -8.56 -10.66
C LYS A 89 36.38 -7.84 -11.19
N LEU A 90 36.55 -6.80 -12.01
CA LEU A 90 35.44 -5.99 -12.55
C LEU A 90 34.84 -6.63 -13.81
N ASP A 91 33.87 -7.53 -13.63
CA ASP A 91 32.99 -8.01 -14.70
C ASP A 91 31.79 -7.06 -14.83
N ILE A 92 31.90 -6.09 -15.74
CA ILE A 92 30.89 -5.05 -15.95
C ILE A 92 29.54 -5.65 -16.37
N GLY A 93 29.55 -6.77 -17.12
CA GLY A 93 28.33 -7.46 -17.54
C GLY A 93 27.54 -7.99 -16.33
N LYS A 94 28.23 -8.67 -15.41
CA LYS A 94 27.62 -9.16 -14.16
C LYS A 94 27.14 -8.04 -13.24
N ILE A 95 27.88 -6.94 -13.16
CA ILE A 95 27.46 -5.78 -12.35
C ILE A 95 26.15 -5.20 -12.89
N ARG A 96 26.05 -5.04 -14.21
CA ARG A 96 24.84 -4.56 -14.88
C ARG A 96 23.67 -5.52 -14.65
N GLU A 97 23.88 -6.82 -14.83
CA GLU A 97 22.87 -7.85 -14.61
C GLU A 97 22.32 -7.81 -13.18
N LYS A 98 23.19 -7.81 -12.17
CA LYS A 98 22.78 -7.76 -10.76
C LYS A 98 22.07 -6.46 -10.40
N SER A 99 22.51 -5.34 -10.97
CA SER A 99 21.84 -4.04 -10.82
C SER A 99 20.43 -4.05 -11.42
N ASN A 100 20.26 -4.66 -12.60
CA ASN A 100 18.95 -4.81 -13.22
C ASN A 100 18.02 -5.69 -12.36
N ILE A 101 18.52 -6.80 -11.80
CA ILE A 101 17.74 -7.65 -10.89
C ILE A 101 17.27 -6.86 -9.67
N ALA A 102 18.15 -6.06 -9.05
CA ALA A 102 17.79 -5.21 -7.91
C ALA A 102 16.71 -4.18 -8.28
N LEU A 103 16.81 -3.58 -9.47
CA LEU A 103 15.81 -2.66 -9.99
C LEU A 103 14.44 -3.35 -10.19
N GLU A 104 14.42 -4.54 -10.80
CA GLU A 104 13.18 -5.29 -11.01
C GLU A 104 12.53 -5.71 -9.70
N LYS A 105 13.31 -6.12 -8.69
CA LYS A 105 12.77 -6.42 -7.35
C LYS A 105 12.19 -5.18 -6.66
N ARG A 106 12.80 -4.00 -6.81
CA ARG A 106 12.20 -2.73 -6.35
C ARG A 106 10.93 -2.38 -7.12
N LYS A 107 10.87 -2.60 -8.45
CA LYS A 107 9.64 -2.40 -9.24
C LYS A 107 8.51 -3.31 -8.77
N ALA A 108 8.81 -4.56 -8.40
CA ALA A 108 7.82 -5.50 -7.88
C ALA A 108 7.11 -4.96 -6.62
N VAL A 109 7.85 -4.32 -5.70
CA VAL A 109 7.26 -3.64 -4.52
C VAL A 109 6.27 -2.55 -4.94
N LYS A 110 6.64 -1.69 -5.90
CA LYS A 110 5.79 -0.60 -6.39
C LYS A 110 4.53 -1.11 -7.08
N ASN A 111 4.69 -2.07 -7.99
CA ASN A 111 3.58 -2.69 -8.72
C ASN A 111 2.60 -3.37 -7.75
N TYR A 112 3.13 -4.02 -6.71
CA TYR A 112 2.31 -4.62 -5.67
C TYR A 112 1.47 -3.56 -4.95
N MET A 113 2.09 -2.47 -4.48
CA MET A 113 1.36 -1.38 -3.82
C MET A 113 0.31 -0.74 -4.72
N GLU A 114 0.59 -0.56 -6.01
CA GLU A 114 -0.40 -0.07 -6.96
C GLU A 114 -1.62 -1.00 -7.06
N LYS A 115 -1.40 -2.32 -7.05
CA LYS A 115 -2.49 -3.30 -7.02
C LYS A 115 -3.34 -3.18 -5.75
N VAL A 116 -2.71 -3.04 -4.58
CA VAL A 116 -3.44 -2.88 -3.30
C VAL A 116 -4.24 -1.57 -3.27
N ARG A 117 -3.67 -0.47 -3.77
CA ARG A 117 -4.38 0.82 -3.93
C ARG A 117 -5.59 0.69 -4.84
N LYS A 118 -5.46 0.01 -5.98
CA LYS A 118 -6.57 -0.25 -6.91
C LYS A 118 -7.69 -1.03 -6.23
N GLN A 119 -7.36 -2.06 -5.45
CA GLN A 119 -8.36 -2.82 -4.70
C GLN A 119 -9.09 -1.95 -3.68
N SER A 120 -8.36 -1.14 -2.91
CA SER A 120 -8.92 -0.17 -1.95
C SER A 120 -9.88 0.81 -2.63
N ALA A 121 -9.51 1.37 -3.77
CA ALA A 121 -10.35 2.30 -4.53
C ALA A 121 -11.65 1.65 -5.01
N THR A 122 -11.58 0.40 -5.49
CA THR A 122 -12.77 -0.37 -5.89
C THR A 122 -13.70 -0.63 -4.71
N ASN A 123 -13.15 -1.06 -3.57
CA ASN A 123 -13.92 -1.31 -2.36
C ASN A 123 -14.58 -0.03 -1.83
N LYS A 124 -13.87 1.10 -1.86
CA LYS A 124 -14.43 2.40 -1.48
C LYS A 124 -15.65 2.75 -2.32
N LYS A 125 -15.56 2.65 -3.66
CA LYS A 125 -16.70 2.90 -4.56
C LYS A 125 -17.87 1.96 -4.29
N ALA A 126 -17.59 0.68 -4.04
CA ALA A 126 -18.64 -0.29 -3.73
C ALA A 126 -19.35 0.02 -2.40
N ASN A 127 -18.61 0.48 -1.38
CA ASN A 127 -19.19 0.89 -0.11
C ASN A 127 -20.03 2.17 -0.25
N GLU A 128 -19.52 3.18 -0.94
CA GLU A 128 -20.27 4.41 -1.23
C GLU A 128 -21.58 4.11 -1.97
N GLN A 129 -21.56 3.17 -2.92
CA GLN A 129 -22.76 2.75 -3.64
C GLN A 129 -23.76 2.02 -2.72
N LYS A 130 -23.28 1.15 -1.82
CA LYS A 130 -24.14 0.47 -0.84
C LYS A 130 -24.79 1.48 0.11
N GLU A 131 -24.02 2.41 0.65
CA GLU A 131 -24.51 3.47 1.53
C GLU A 131 -25.56 4.34 0.82
N LEU A 132 -25.32 4.72 -0.44
CA LEU A 132 -26.28 5.45 -1.26
C LEU A 132 -27.59 4.66 -1.42
N LEU A 133 -27.50 3.38 -1.80
CA LEU A 133 -28.69 2.53 -1.98
C LEU A 133 -29.48 2.37 -0.67
N THR A 134 -28.80 2.19 0.46
CA THR A 134 -29.44 2.12 1.78
C THR A 134 -30.11 3.44 2.14
N ALA A 135 -29.46 4.58 1.92
CA ALA A 135 -30.05 5.90 2.16
C ALA A 135 -31.26 6.17 1.27
N MET A 136 -31.21 5.78 -0.02
CA MET A 136 -32.35 5.85 -0.93
C MET A 136 -33.53 5.02 -0.41
N GLN A 137 -33.29 3.77 0.01
CA GLN A 137 -34.34 2.91 0.54
C GLN A 137 -35.00 3.50 1.80
N MET A 138 -34.20 4.06 2.72
CA MET A 138 -34.72 4.75 3.91
C MET A 138 -35.55 5.98 3.52
N ALA A 139 -35.05 6.81 2.60
CA ALA A 139 -35.77 7.99 2.12
C ALA A 139 -37.09 7.64 1.43
N LEU A 140 -37.16 6.53 0.68
CA LEU A 140 -38.40 6.02 0.12
C LEU A 140 -39.38 5.59 1.21
N LYS A 141 -38.92 4.82 2.20
CA LYS A 141 -39.72 4.33 3.33
C LYS A 141 -40.29 5.50 4.15
N ASP A 142 -39.48 6.52 4.39
CA ASP A 142 -39.83 7.72 5.15
C ASP A 142 -40.63 8.75 4.33
N LYS A 143 -40.95 8.45 3.07
CA LYS A 143 -41.65 9.35 2.16
C LYS A 143 -40.97 10.73 2.03
N LYS A 144 -39.63 10.77 1.98
CA LYS A 144 -38.86 12.00 1.77
C LYS A 144 -38.74 12.34 0.28
N LEU A 145 -38.85 13.61 -0.11
CA LEU A 145 -38.60 14.05 -1.49
C LEU A 145 -37.11 14.26 -1.79
N GLU A 146 -36.30 14.43 -0.75
CA GLU A 146 -34.86 14.60 -0.88
C GLU A 146 -34.12 14.01 0.33
N PHE A 147 -32.86 13.66 0.12
CA PHE A 147 -31.92 13.31 1.19
C PHE A 147 -30.49 13.71 0.78
N THR A 148 -29.62 13.90 1.76
CA THR A 148 -28.20 14.23 1.51
C THR A 148 -27.31 13.09 2.00
N ILE A 149 -26.35 12.67 1.17
CA ILE A 149 -25.31 11.70 1.54
C ILE A 149 -23.99 12.10 0.88
N ASN A 150 -22.87 12.01 1.60
CA ASN A 150 -21.55 12.35 1.08
C ASN A 150 -21.48 13.76 0.43
N GLY A 151 -22.15 14.74 1.05
CA GLY A 151 -22.21 16.13 0.57
C GLY A 151 -23.05 16.34 -0.69
N LYS A 152 -23.75 15.31 -1.16
CA LYS A 152 -24.58 15.33 -2.37
C LYS A 152 -26.06 15.21 -2.01
N THR A 153 -26.88 16.11 -2.55
CA THR A 153 -28.33 16.09 -2.35
C THR A 153 -29.00 15.34 -3.49
N TRP A 154 -29.75 14.31 -3.14
CA TRP A 154 -30.51 13.48 -4.06
C TRP A 154 -31.99 13.82 -3.94
N LYS A 155 -32.65 14.13 -5.04
CA LYS A 155 -34.03 14.59 -5.11
C LYS A 155 -34.89 13.65 -5.95
N ARG A 156 -36.21 13.68 -5.75
CA ARG A 156 -37.20 13.04 -6.62
C ARG A 156 -38.41 13.95 -6.83
N ASN A 157 -38.98 13.90 -8.03
CA ASN A 157 -40.07 14.80 -8.43
C ASN A 157 -41.39 14.60 -7.66
N SER A 158 -41.61 13.41 -7.11
CA SER A 158 -42.83 13.10 -6.34
C SER A 158 -42.63 11.93 -5.40
N LEU A 159 -43.52 11.80 -4.42
CA LEU A 159 -43.54 10.66 -3.48
C LEU A 159 -43.85 9.32 -4.16
N ARG A 160 -44.40 9.34 -5.39
CA ARG A 160 -44.65 8.15 -6.21
C ARG A 160 -43.40 7.66 -6.93
N SER A 161 -42.41 8.54 -7.16
CA SER A 161 -41.15 8.15 -7.79
C SER A 161 -40.35 7.23 -6.88
N LYS A 162 -39.83 6.12 -7.43
CA LYS A 162 -38.94 5.19 -6.74
C LYS A 162 -37.46 5.52 -6.94
N SER A 163 -37.15 6.50 -7.77
CA SER A 163 -35.79 6.89 -8.13
C SER A 163 -35.50 8.29 -7.65
N PHE A 164 -34.28 8.48 -7.15
CA PHE A 164 -33.70 9.79 -6.87
C PHE A 164 -32.63 10.11 -7.91
N TYR A 165 -32.49 11.38 -8.23
CA TYR A 165 -31.45 11.93 -9.10
C TYR A 165 -30.68 13.01 -8.34
N ASN A 166 -29.47 13.29 -8.80
CA ASN A 166 -28.61 14.34 -8.30
C ASN A 166 -28.28 15.26 -9.48
N GLU A 167 -28.46 16.56 -9.28
CA GLU A 167 -28.18 17.60 -10.28
C GLU A 167 -26.69 17.97 -10.29
#